data_AF-A0A9E0H0J3-F1
#
_entry.id   AF-A0A9E0H0J3-F1
#
_cell.length_a   1.000
_cell.length_b   1.000
_cell.length_c   1.000
_cell.angle_alpha   90.00
_cell.angle_beta   90.00
_cell.angle_gamma   90.00
#
_symmetry.space_group_name_H-M   'P 1'
#
loop_
_entity.id
_entity.type
_entity.pdbx_description
1 polymer ?
#
loop_
_entity_poly.entity_id
_entity_poly.type
_entity_poly.pdbx_seq_one_letter_code
_entity_poly.pdbx_strand_id
1 'polypeptide(L)'
;MSHSLWRIASDTRDYTADDLSGKGAEITGGRWNDRGTPVVYTSCNRALAALETIVHLNAGGLPLNRYLIEIIIPDDVWAQAQACDHTIAPVGWDSEPASRTSSDFGTNWARSNDTLLLRVPSVIVPEEQNVLINPRHRDLTKISARKIRKWIYDPRMLKA
;
A
#
# COMPACT_ATOMS: atom_id res chain seq x y z
N MET A 1 -20.68 -8.89 -4.17
CA MET A 1 -20.29 -7.87 -3.18
C MET A 1 -18.79 -7.60 -3.38
N SER A 2 -18.28 -6.45 -2.93
CA SER A 2 -16.88 -6.06 -3.16
C SER A 2 -16.35 -5.18 -2.03
N HIS A 3 -15.03 -5.22 -1.82
CA HIS A 3 -14.29 -4.36 -0.90
C HIS A 3 -13.60 -3.22 -1.66
N SER A 4 -13.53 -2.03 -1.05
CA SER A 4 -12.77 -0.90 -1.58
C SER A 4 -11.51 -0.66 -0.74
N LEU A 5 -10.36 -0.67 -1.42
CA LEU A 5 -9.07 -0.26 -0.88
C LEU A 5 -8.68 1.12 -1.41
N TRP A 6 -7.87 1.83 -0.65
CA TRP A 6 -7.58 3.23 -0.88
C TRP A 6 -6.08 3.48 -1.04
N ARG A 7 -5.74 4.35 -1.99
CA ARG A 7 -4.37 4.84 -2.19
C ARG A 7 -4.41 6.32 -2.54
N ILE A 8 -3.41 7.08 -2.08
CA ILE A 8 -3.21 8.48 -2.46
C ILE A 8 -1.91 8.58 -3.24
N ALA A 9 -2.02 8.68 -4.57
CA ALA A 9 -0.88 8.62 -5.48
C ALA A 9 -0.88 9.80 -6.46
N SER A 10 0.26 10.00 -7.12
CA SER A 10 0.47 11.02 -8.15
C SER A 10 0.68 10.36 -9.51
N ASP A 11 0.31 11.06 -10.57
CA ASP A 11 0.77 10.71 -11.91
C ASP A 11 2.26 11.08 -12.03
N THR A 12 3.04 10.20 -12.63
CA THR A 12 4.44 10.43 -12.97
C THR A 12 4.62 10.32 -14.49
N ARG A 13 5.85 10.54 -14.97
CA ARG A 13 6.16 10.32 -16.39
C ARG A 13 6.09 8.85 -16.79
N ASP A 14 6.36 7.95 -15.85
CA ASP A 14 6.55 6.52 -16.11
C ASP A 14 5.31 5.67 -15.78
N TYR A 15 4.44 6.16 -14.88
CA TYR A 15 3.23 5.46 -14.45
C TYR A 15 2.15 6.43 -13.93
N THR A 16 0.88 6.02 -14.05
CA THR A 16 -0.28 6.78 -13.55
C THR A 16 -0.61 6.44 -12.10
N ALA A 17 -1.38 7.29 -11.41
CA ALA A 17 -1.72 7.09 -10.00
C ALA A 17 -2.57 5.82 -9.74
N ASP A 18 -3.36 5.39 -10.72
CA ASP A 18 -4.16 4.17 -10.74
C ASP A 18 -3.39 2.95 -11.26
N ASP A 19 -2.09 3.07 -11.55
CA ASP A 19 -1.25 1.94 -11.93
C ASP A 19 -1.23 0.84 -10.86
N LEU A 20 -1.28 -0.41 -11.30
CA LEU A 20 -1.19 -1.60 -10.46
C LEU A 20 0.11 -2.39 -10.68
N SER A 21 1.07 -1.86 -11.45
CA SER A 21 2.35 -2.55 -11.68
C SER A 21 3.27 -2.60 -10.46
N GLY A 22 3.07 -1.71 -9.48
CA GLY A 22 3.92 -1.59 -8.30
C GLY A 22 5.30 -0.99 -8.57
N LYS A 23 5.49 -0.33 -9.73
CA LYS A 23 6.81 0.15 -10.18
C LYS A 23 7.49 1.10 -9.19
N GLY A 24 6.72 2.00 -8.56
CA GLY A 24 7.26 2.92 -7.56
C GLY A 24 7.94 2.17 -6.40
N ALA A 25 7.23 1.23 -5.78
CA ALA A 25 7.77 0.43 -4.68
C ALA A 25 8.89 -0.53 -5.14
N GLU A 26 8.83 -1.03 -6.37
CA GLU A 26 9.93 -1.83 -6.94
C GLU A 26 11.24 -1.03 -6.97
N ILE A 27 11.18 0.25 -7.36
CA ILE A 27 12.36 1.12 -7.48
C ILE A 27 12.89 1.53 -6.10
N THR A 28 12.01 1.99 -5.21
CA THR A 28 12.42 2.59 -3.94
C THR A 28 12.64 1.56 -2.84
N GLY A 29 11.94 0.43 -2.90
CA GLY A 29 11.65 -0.40 -1.74
C GLY A 29 10.57 0.24 -0.85
N GLY A 30 10.18 -0.48 0.19
CA GLY A 30 9.23 -0.01 1.21
C GLY A 30 9.33 -0.87 2.46
N ARG A 31 8.44 -0.64 3.45
CA ARG A 31 8.43 -1.42 4.69
C ARG A 31 8.28 -2.92 4.43
N TRP A 32 7.45 -3.29 3.46
CA TRP A 32 7.07 -4.67 3.16
C TRP A 32 7.63 -5.18 1.82
N ASN A 33 8.61 -4.51 1.23
CA ASN A 33 9.25 -5.02 0.02
C ASN A 33 10.68 -4.48 -0.16
N ASP A 34 11.57 -5.36 -0.60
CA ASP A 34 12.89 -4.98 -1.05
C ASP A 34 12.84 -4.34 -2.44
N ARG A 35 13.87 -3.54 -2.75
CA ARG A 35 14.10 -3.03 -4.11
C ARG A 35 14.18 -4.20 -5.11
N GLY A 36 13.56 -4.02 -6.27
CA GLY A 36 13.42 -5.05 -7.31
C GLY A 36 12.22 -6.00 -7.12
N THR A 37 11.45 -5.86 -6.03
CA THR A 37 10.22 -6.61 -5.82
C THR A 37 9.01 -5.67 -5.94
N PRO A 38 8.19 -5.76 -7.00
CA PRO A 38 7.05 -4.88 -7.18
C PRO A 38 5.93 -5.24 -6.21
N VAL A 39 5.43 -4.23 -5.49
CA VAL A 39 4.28 -4.35 -4.58
C VAL A 39 3.45 -3.08 -4.69
N VAL A 40 2.14 -3.23 -4.67
CA VAL A 40 1.20 -2.11 -4.59
C VAL A 40 0.72 -1.95 -3.15
N TYR A 41 0.95 -0.78 -2.56
CA TYR A 41 0.51 -0.45 -1.21
C TYR A 41 -0.85 0.24 -1.23
N THR A 42 -1.74 -0.18 -0.36
CA THR A 42 -3.08 0.38 -0.17
C THR A 42 -3.49 0.30 1.30
N SER A 43 -4.56 1.00 1.66
CA SER A 43 -5.13 0.97 3.01
C SER A 43 -6.61 0.59 2.96
N CYS A 44 -7.10 -0.08 4.01
CA CYS A 44 -8.52 -0.44 4.13
C CYS A 44 -9.45 0.79 4.21
N ASN A 45 -8.93 1.93 4.64
CA ASN A 45 -9.71 3.16 4.77
C ASN A 45 -8.93 4.38 4.26
N ARG A 46 -9.67 5.45 3.93
CA ARG A 46 -9.12 6.68 3.34
C ARG A 46 -8.28 7.49 4.33
N ALA A 47 -8.62 7.42 5.62
CA ALA A 47 -7.92 8.16 6.67
C ALA A 47 -6.51 7.59 6.87
N LEU A 48 -6.38 6.27 6.91
CA LEU A 48 -5.10 5.58 6.98
C LEU A 48 -4.25 5.82 5.75
N ALA A 49 -4.84 5.74 4.55
CA ALA A 49 -4.12 6.09 3.31
C ALA A 49 -3.55 7.53 3.36
N ALA A 50 -4.29 8.45 3.99
CA ALA A 50 -3.85 9.82 4.22
C ALA A 50 -2.70 9.90 5.23
N LEU A 51 -2.81 9.23 6.38
CA LEU A 51 -1.75 9.18 7.40
C LEU A 51 -0.46 8.59 6.85
N GLU A 52 -0.51 7.43 6.21
CA GLU A 52 0.64 6.74 5.60
C GLU A 52 1.36 7.61 4.58
N THR A 53 0.56 8.30 3.75
CA THR A 53 1.09 9.19 2.71
C THR A 53 1.72 10.45 3.33
N ILE A 54 1.15 11.05 4.38
CA ILE A 54 1.74 12.21 5.07
C ILE A 54 3.06 11.84 5.74
N VAL A 55 3.10 10.73 6.48
CA VAL A 55 4.31 10.29 7.19
C VAL A 55 5.45 10.04 6.18
N HIS A 56 5.15 9.39 5.05
CA HIS A 56 6.12 9.25 3.97
C HIS A 56 6.53 10.59 3.33
N LEU A 57 5.65 11.59 3.27
CA LEU A 57 5.90 12.87 2.61
C LEU A 57 6.64 13.89 3.45
N ASN A 58 6.48 13.86 4.78
CA ASN A 58 7.26 14.71 5.67
C ASN A 58 8.77 14.44 5.56
N ALA A 59 9.17 13.31 4.96
CA ALA A 59 10.56 13.02 4.61
C ALA A 59 11.05 13.65 3.28
N GLY A 60 10.18 14.22 2.44
CA GLY A 60 10.53 14.62 1.06
C GLY A 60 9.82 15.85 0.47
N GLY A 61 8.92 16.51 1.19
CA GLY A 61 8.14 17.66 0.70
C GLY A 61 6.94 17.26 -0.18
N LEU A 62 5.97 18.16 -0.33
CA LEU A 62 4.69 17.85 -0.98
C LEU A 62 4.66 18.19 -2.48
N PRO A 63 4.52 17.20 -3.38
CA PRO A 63 3.98 17.47 -4.71
C PRO A 63 2.47 17.69 -4.62
N LEU A 64 2.00 18.79 -5.20
CA LEU A 64 0.62 19.31 -5.08
C LEU A 64 -0.44 18.55 -5.90
N ASN A 65 -0.05 17.55 -6.68
CA ASN A 65 -0.96 16.81 -7.57
C ASN A 65 -1.10 15.36 -7.12
N ARG A 66 -2.06 15.10 -6.23
CA ARG A 66 -2.41 13.76 -5.75
C ARG A 66 -3.86 13.44 -6.09
N TYR A 67 -4.13 12.15 -6.26
CA TYR A 67 -5.46 11.62 -6.50
C TYR A 67 -5.80 10.58 -5.43
N LEU A 68 -7.06 10.57 -5.04
CA LEU A 68 -7.64 9.45 -4.31
C LEU A 68 -7.97 8.35 -5.32
N ILE A 69 -7.36 7.20 -5.12
CA ILE A 69 -7.56 6.01 -5.93
C ILE A 69 -8.40 5.03 -5.13
N GLU A 70 -9.45 4.53 -5.76
CA GLU A 70 -10.21 3.38 -5.27
C GLU A 70 -9.74 2.15 -6.03
N ILE A 71 -9.46 1.08 -5.29
CA ILE A 71 -9.14 -0.23 -5.83
C ILE A 71 -10.23 -1.18 -5.38
N ILE A 72 -10.94 -1.76 -6.34
CA ILE A 72 -12.12 -2.59 -6.11
C ILE A 72 -11.68 -4.05 -6.12
N ILE A 73 -11.93 -4.72 -5.00
CA ILE A 73 -11.57 -6.12 -4.75
C ILE A 73 -12.86 -6.94 -4.66
N PRO A 74 -13.07 -7.92 -5.54
CA PRO A 74 -14.17 -8.89 -5.39
C PRO A 74 -14.08 -9.66 -4.06
N ASP A 75 -15.22 -9.98 -3.45
CA ASP A 75 -15.24 -10.67 -2.14
C ASP A 75 -14.55 -12.03 -2.16
N ASP A 76 -14.63 -12.78 -3.25
CA ASP A 76 -13.96 -14.07 -3.41
C ASP A 76 -12.43 -13.93 -3.41
N VAL A 77 -11.93 -12.82 -3.96
CA VAL A 77 -10.51 -12.45 -3.92
C VAL A 77 -10.12 -11.98 -2.53
N TRP A 78 -10.97 -11.19 -1.86
CA TRP A 78 -10.73 -10.72 -0.49
C TRP A 78 -10.67 -11.88 0.52
N ALA A 79 -11.56 -12.86 0.38
CA ALA A 79 -11.61 -14.04 1.24
C ALA A 79 -10.35 -14.92 1.15
N GLN A 80 -9.60 -14.82 0.04
CA GLN A 80 -8.33 -15.53 -0.16
C GLN A 80 -7.10 -14.74 0.31
N ALA A 81 -7.28 -13.52 0.83
CA ALA A 81 -6.16 -12.70 1.28
C ALA A 81 -5.43 -13.37 2.45
N GLN A 82 -4.10 -13.43 2.37
CA GLN A 82 -3.29 -13.75 3.52
C GLN A 82 -3.39 -12.60 4.53
N ALA A 83 -3.43 -12.92 5.83
CA ALA A 83 -3.50 -11.93 6.89
C ALA A 83 -2.33 -12.08 7.86
N CYS A 84 -1.71 -10.95 8.17
CA CYS A 84 -0.76 -10.75 9.25
C CYS A 84 -1.30 -9.57 10.06
N ASP A 85 -1.57 -9.76 11.34
CA ASP A 85 -1.92 -8.68 12.26
C ASP A 85 -0.75 -8.38 13.21
N HIS A 86 -0.85 -7.31 13.99
CA HIS A 86 0.22 -6.89 14.89
C HIS A 86 0.52 -7.91 16.01
N THR A 87 -0.39 -8.86 16.29
CA THR A 87 -0.21 -9.88 17.34
C THR A 87 0.61 -11.07 16.87
N ILE A 88 0.60 -11.35 15.56
CA ILE A 88 1.34 -12.46 14.94
C ILE A 88 2.49 -11.99 14.04
N ALA A 89 2.64 -10.68 13.84
CA ALA A 89 3.70 -10.13 13.02
C ALA A 89 5.08 -10.43 13.63
N PRO A 90 6.11 -10.69 12.79
CA PRO A 90 7.44 -11.01 13.29
C PRO A 90 8.02 -9.87 14.15
N VAL A 91 8.75 -10.22 15.21
CA VAL A 91 9.39 -9.24 16.11
C VAL A 91 10.27 -8.27 15.29
N GLY A 92 10.02 -6.97 15.44
CA GLY A 92 10.72 -5.90 14.72
C GLY A 92 10.08 -5.47 13.41
N TRP A 93 8.89 -5.96 13.05
CA TRP A 93 8.13 -5.52 11.87
C TRP A 93 7.84 -4.00 11.85
N ASP A 94 7.68 -3.42 13.03
CA ASP A 94 7.31 -2.04 13.33
C ASP A 94 8.51 -1.13 13.56
N SER A 95 9.74 -1.61 13.38
CA SER A 95 10.94 -0.78 13.57
C SER A 95 10.92 0.49 12.69
N GLU A 96 11.48 1.56 13.23
CA GLU A 96 11.64 2.84 12.54
C GLU A 96 13.12 3.29 12.60
N PRO A 97 13.84 3.36 11.47
CA PRO A 97 13.41 3.04 10.10
C PRO A 97 13.03 1.55 9.90
N ALA A 98 12.29 1.28 8.82
CA ALA A 98 11.83 -0.08 8.49
C ALA A 98 12.97 -1.10 8.50
N SER A 99 12.72 -2.25 9.13
CA SER A 99 13.72 -3.30 9.30
C SER A 99 13.74 -4.28 8.13
N ARG A 100 14.82 -5.07 8.04
CA ARG A 100 14.86 -6.24 7.15
C ARG A 100 13.75 -7.23 7.47
N THR A 101 13.34 -7.34 8.73
CA THR A 101 12.28 -8.26 9.14
C THR A 101 10.98 -8.03 8.37
N SER A 102 10.52 -6.77 8.27
CA SER A 102 9.29 -6.46 7.54
C SER A 102 9.48 -6.57 6.01
N SER A 103 10.64 -6.14 5.49
CA SER A 103 10.89 -6.16 4.05
C SER A 103 11.06 -7.59 3.52
N ASP A 104 11.76 -8.45 4.26
CA ASP A 104 11.92 -9.88 3.95
C ASP A 104 10.56 -10.60 4.01
N PHE A 105 9.75 -10.33 5.04
CA PHE A 105 8.42 -10.94 5.18
C PHE A 105 7.54 -10.68 3.95
N GLY A 106 7.39 -9.41 3.56
CA GLY A 106 6.56 -9.06 2.42
C GLY A 106 7.21 -9.42 1.07
N THR A 107 8.54 -9.39 0.96
CA THR A 107 9.25 -9.85 -0.24
C THR A 107 9.07 -11.35 -0.46
N ASN A 108 9.16 -12.15 0.59
CA ASN A 108 8.96 -13.60 0.51
C ASN A 108 7.53 -13.95 0.12
N TRP A 109 6.53 -13.26 0.68
CA TRP A 109 5.13 -13.38 0.24
C TRP A 109 4.97 -13.02 -1.25
N ALA A 110 5.51 -11.88 -1.68
CA ALA A 110 5.38 -11.44 -3.07
C ALA A 110 6.06 -12.43 -4.05
N ARG A 111 7.17 -13.06 -3.63
CA ARG A 111 7.89 -14.07 -4.42
C ARG A 111 7.21 -15.43 -4.43
N SER A 112 6.57 -15.85 -3.34
CA SER A 112 5.83 -17.12 -3.29
C SER A 112 4.64 -17.10 -4.25
N ASN A 113 4.05 -15.91 -4.42
CA ASN A 113 2.94 -15.68 -5.36
C ASN A 113 1.72 -16.57 -5.07
N ASP A 114 1.52 -16.93 -3.80
CA ASP A 114 0.43 -17.81 -3.35
C ASP A 114 -0.92 -17.10 -3.27
N THR A 115 -0.91 -15.82 -2.91
CA THR A 115 -2.11 -14.99 -2.77
C THR A 115 -1.92 -13.63 -3.45
N LEU A 116 -3.01 -13.07 -3.98
CA LEU A 116 -2.99 -11.72 -4.58
C LEU A 116 -2.78 -10.64 -3.52
N LEU A 117 -3.35 -10.84 -2.34
CA LEU A 117 -3.48 -9.83 -1.30
C LEU A 117 -2.83 -10.32 -0.01
N LEU A 118 -2.06 -9.42 0.61
CA LEU A 118 -1.55 -9.59 1.97
C LEU A 118 -1.99 -8.40 2.82
N ARG A 119 -2.81 -8.69 3.84
CA ARG A 119 -3.21 -7.73 4.88
C ARG A 119 -2.12 -7.66 5.93
N VAL A 120 -1.67 -6.46 6.25
CA VAL A 120 -0.60 -6.18 7.22
C VAL A 120 -1.00 -5.03 8.14
N PRO A 121 -0.52 -4.99 9.40
CA PRO A 121 -0.76 -3.85 10.27
C PRO A 121 -0.12 -2.58 9.70
N SER A 122 -0.74 -1.43 9.94
CA SER A 122 -0.05 -0.15 9.79
C SER A 122 0.91 0.04 10.96
N VAL A 123 2.10 0.60 10.69
CA VAL A 123 3.00 1.00 11.78
C VAL A 123 2.46 2.21 12.56
N ILE A 124 1.60 3.02 11.91
CA ILE A 124 1.01 4.23 12.50
C ILE A 124 -0.15 3.86 13.43
N VAL A 125 -1.00 2.92 13.00
CA VAL A 125 -2.16 2.43 13.76
C VAL A 125 -2.20 0.90 13.66
N PRO A 126 -1.53 0.15 14.56
CA PRO A 126 -1.37 -1.30 14.46
C PRO A 126 -2.67 -2.13 14.44
N GLU A 127 -3.77 -1.56 14.94
CA GLU A 127 -5.11 -2.14 14.91
C GLU A 127 -5.78 -2.02 13.53
N GLU A 128 -5.33 -1.06 12.70
CA GLU A 128 -5.80 -0.90 11.33
C GLU A 128 -4.85 -1.55 10.32
N GLN A 129 -5.38 -1.82 9.12
CA GLN A 129 -4.67 -2.61 8.12
C GLN A 129 -4.39 -1.85 6.83
N ASN A 130 -3.16 -2.00 6.40
CA ASN A 130 -2.78 -1.84 5.01
C ASN A 130 -2.95 -3.17 4.26
N VAL A 131 -3.09 -3.08 2.96
CA VAL A 131 -3.19 -4.24 2.07
C VAL A 131 -2.19 -4.09 0.94
N LEU A 132 -1.32 -5.08 0.84
CA LEU A 132 -0.35 -5.22 -0.23
C LEU A 132 -0.99 -6.03 -1.35
N ILE A 133 -0.82 -5.58 -2.59
CA ILE A 133 -1.27 -6.27 -3.79
C ILE A 133 -0.04 -6.72 -4.57
N ASN A 134 0.02 -8.00 -4.92
CA ASN A 134 1.10 -8.58 -5.72
C ASN A 134 0.82 -8.41 -7.23
N PRO A 135 1.55 -7.54 -7.95
CA PRO A 135 1.31 -7.31 -9.37
C PRO A 135 1.63 -8.51 -10.27
N ARG A 136 2.36 -9.51 -9.75
CA ARG A 136 2.74 -10.72 -10.50
C ARG A 136 1.76 -11.87 -10.31
N HIS A 137 0.74 -11.70 -9.46
CA HIS A 137 -0.24 -12.73 -9.21
C HIS A 137 -1.28 -12.80 -10.35
N ARG A 138 -1.63 -14.02 -10.79
CA ARG A 138 -2.54 -14.25 -11.93
C ARG A 138 -3.91 -13.59 -11.77
N ASP A 139 -4.39 -13.50 -10.53
CA ASP A 139 -5.69 -12.92 -10.19
C ASP A 139 -5.70 -11.39 -10.17
N LEU A 140 -4.58 -10.71 -10.47
CA LEU A 140 -4.55 -9.24 -10.59
C LEU A 140 -5.59 -8.75 -11.61
N THR A 141 -5.87 -9.55 -12.64
CA THR A 141 -6.88 -9.25 -13.67
C THR A 141 -8.31 -9.19 -13.13
N LYS A 142 -8.57 -9.69 -11.93
CA LYS A 142 -9.90 -9.67 -11.27
C LYS A 142 -10.19 -8.35 -10.55
N ILE A 143 -9.18 -7.51 -10.33
CA ILE A 143 -9.33 -6.24 -9.61
C ILE A 143 -9.25 -5.05 -10.56
N SER A 144 -9.76 -3.91 -10.13
CA SER A 144 -9.67 -2.66 -10.91
C SER A 144 -9.28 -1.50 -10.03
N ALA A 145 -8.58 -0.52 -10.60
CA ALA A 145 -8.22 0.72 -9.95
C ALA A 145 -8.76 1.91 -10.73
N ARG A 146 -9.24 2.94 -10.04
CA ARG A 146 -9.71 4.16 -10.67
C ARG A 146 -9.43 5.40 -9.84
N LYS A 147 -9.09 6.50 -10.52
CA LYS A 147 -9.04 7.84 -9.93
C LYS A 147 -10.46 8.32 -9.62
N ILE A 148 -10.73 8.61 -8.35
CA ILE A 148 -12.05 9.10 -7.91
C ILE A 148 -12.10 10.62 -7.98
N ARG A 149 -11.07 11.28 -7.44
CA ARG A 149 -10.96 12.74 -7.38
C ARG A 149 -9.53 13.16 -7.04
N LYS A 150 -9.24 14.44 -7.18
CA LYS A 150 -8.05 15.04 -6.56
C LYS A 150 -8.10 14.85 -5.04
N TRP A 151 -6.94 14.58 -4.45
CA TRP A 151 -6.74 14.59 -3.01
C TRP A 151 -6.03 15.88 -2.60
N ILE A 152 -6.70 16.67 -1.78
CA ILE A 152 -6.20 17.94 -1.26
C ILE A 152 -6.09 17.77 0.24
N TYR A 153 -4.86 17.82 0.76
CA TYR A 153 -4.64 17.90 2.20
C TYR A 153 -5.00 19.31 2.68
N ASP A 154 -5.70 19.39 3.83
CA ASP A 154 -5.96 20.69 4.46
C ASP A 154 -4.61 21.35 4.80
N PRO A 155 -4.34 22.57 4.30
CA PRO A 155 -3.11 23.30 4.60
C PRO A 155 -2.84 23.49 6.11
N ARG A 156 -3.87 23.44 6.96
CA ARG A 156 -3.72 23.50 8.42
C ARG A 156 -2.97 22.30 8.98
N MET A 157 -2.99 21.15 8.32
CA MET A 157 -2.20 19.97 8.74
C MET A 157 -0.69 20.14 8.49
N LEU A 158 -0.29 21.15 7.70
CA LEU A 158 1.09 21.38 7.27
C LEU A 158 1.74 22.56 7.98
N LYS A 159 0.98 23.27 8.82
CA LYS A 159 1.50 24.32 9.68
C LYS A 159 1.78 23.70 11.05
N ALA A 160 3.01 23.23 11.23
CA ALA A 160 3.61 23.04 12.54
C ALA A 160 4.45 24.27 12.88
#